data_AF-A0A9Q1CRB1-F1
#
_entry.id   AF-A0A9Q1CRB1-F1
#
_cell.length_a   1.000
_cell.length_b   1.000
_cell.length_c   1.000
_cell.angle_alpha   90.00
_cell.angle_beta   90.00
_cell.angle_gamma   90.00
#
_symmetry.space_group_name_H-M   'P 1'
#
loop_
_entity.id
_entity.type
_entity.pdbx_description
1 polymer ?
#
loop_
_entity_poly.entity_id
_entity_poly.type
_entity_poly.pdbx_seq_one_letter_code
_entity_poly.pdbx_strand_id
1 'polypeptide(L)'
;MTRTEILRSFLTEKCVTGCEGDWLQLATNILHRNEIPLETFTSAIFEAVEKGRGKYRNVLITGPANCDKTFILSPLTEIFHAFCNPVPSSSACVGSDKAEIIFFNDFMWKQEIIPWHDMLILLEGQLVHLPAPKSHFSQNIVFEWYHTRVCTRKHELIYIKGTGRREGKRDGGCTLETFPLSGSNSTARAT
;
A
#
# COMPACT_ATOMS: atom_id res chain seq x y z
N MET A 1 -5.15 -21.20 -5.81
CA MET A 1 -5.74 -20.78 -4.53
C MET A 1 -5.97 -19.28 -4.62
N THR A 2 -7.17 -18.79 -4.35
CA THR A 2 -7.48 -17.35 -4.37
C THR A 2 -6.88 -16.66 -3.14
N ARG A 3 -6.67 -15.34 -3.17
CA ARG A 3 -6.13 -14.61 -2.01
C ARG A 3 -7.04 -14.72 -0.77
N THR A 4 -8.35 -14.81 -0.99
CA THR A 4 -9.32 -15.03 0.09
C THR A 4 -9.29 -16.46 0.62
N GLU A 5 -9.01 -17.46 -0.21
CA GLU A 5 -8.71 -18.83 0.25
C GLU A 5 -7.42 -18.88 1.08
N ILE A 6 -6.35 -18.17 0.66
CA ILE A 6 -5.12 -18.03 1.44
C ILE A 6 -5.45 -17.40 2.80
N LEU A 7 -6.12 -16.25 2.82
CA LEU A 7 -6.52 -15.62 4.08
C LEU A 7 -7.32 -16.56 4.99
N ARG A 8 -8.22 -17.37 4.42
CA ARG A 8 -9.05 -18.32 5.16
C ARG A 8 -8.27 -19.53 5.67
N SER A 9 -7.22 -19.99 4.98
CA SER A 9 -6.42 -21.13 5.47
C SER A 9 -5.72 -20.79 6.79
N PHE A 10 -5.27 -19.54 6.94
CA PHE A 10 -4.64 -19.04 8.16
C PHE A 10 -5.60 -18.93 9.36
N LEU A 11 -6.92 -18.97 9.17
CA LEU A 11 -7.88 -19.02 10.29
C LEU A 11 -7.76 -20.31 11.11
N THR A 12 -7.27 -21.38 10.49
CA THR A 12 -7.13 -22.70 11.15
C THR A 12 -5.74 -22.92 11.73
N GLU A 13 -4.80 -22.03 11.44
CA GLU A 13 -3.44 -22.12 11.94
C GLU A 13 -3.36 -21.68 13.41
N LYS A 14 -2.45 -22.30 14.15
CA LYS A 14 -2.21 -21.91 15.54
C LYS A 14 -1.44 -20.59 15.55
N CYS A 15 -1.79 -19.74 16.51
CA CYS A 15 -1.04 -18.52 16.77
C CYS A 15 0.44 -18.84 17.04
N VAL A 16 1.34 -17.93 16.67
CA VAL A 16 2.77 -18.06 16.94
C VAL A 16 3.02 -18.19 18.45
N THR A 17 3.98 -19.03 18.83
CA THR A 17 4.30 -19.30 20.24
C THR A 17 4.63 -18.00 20.97
N GLY A 18 3.95 -17.75 22.09
CA GLY A 18 4.15 -16.56 22.91
C GLY A 18 3.34 -15.32 22.48
N CYS A 19 2.50 -15.40 21.45
CA CYS A 19 1.55 -14.33 21.12
C CYS A 19 0.22 -14.48 21.88
N GLU A 20 -0.29 -15.70 22.02
CA GLU A 20 -1.54 -16.00 22.76
C GLU A 20 -2.76 -15.17 22.33
N GLY A 21 -2.73 -14.56 21.14
CA GLY A 21 -3.77 -13.66 20.64
C GLY A 21 -3.57 -12.18 20.96
N ASP A 22 -2.50 -11.82 21.68
CA ASP A 22 -2.18 -10.45 22.09
C ASP A 22 -2.08 -9.48 20.91
N TRP A 23 -1.60 -9.97 19.75
CA TRP A 23 -1.53 -9.15 18.54
C TRP A 23 -2.89 -8.55 18.18
N LEU A 24 -3.98 -9.33 18.23
CA LEU A 24 -5.32 -8.86 17.88
C LEU A 24 -5.81 -7.80 18.87
N GLN A 25 -5.53 -7.99 20.16
CA GLN A 25 -5.87 -7.03 21.19
C GLN A 25 -5.10 -5.70 20.98
N LEU A 26 -3.79 -5.79 20.72
CA LEU A 26 -2.96 -4.62 20.42
C LEU A 26 -3.41 -3.90 19.16
N ALA A 27 -3.67 -4.63 18.07
CA ALA A 27 -4.15 -4.07 16.81
C ALA A 27 -5.50 -3.34 17.01
N THR A 28 -6.43 -3.93 17.76
CA THR A 28 -7.72 -3.31 18.08
C THR A 28 -7.54 -2.03 18.90
N ASN A 29 -6.65 -2.06 19.90
CA ASN A 29 -6.33 -0.88 20.71
C ASN A 29 -5.71 0.25 19.87
N ILE A 30 -4.82 -0.08 18.92
CA ILE A 30 -4.23 0.91 18.01
C ILE A 30 -5.32 1.53 17.13
N LEU A 31 -6.19 0.73 16.52
CA LEU A 31 -7.30 1.24 15.71
C LEU A 31 -8.21 2.17 16.53
N HIS A 32 -8.57 1.75 17.75
CA HIS A 32 -9.40 2.54 18.65
C HIS A 32 -8.74 3.87 19.04
N ARG A 33 -7.45 3.87 19.39
CA ARG A 33 -6.69 5.10 19.72
C ARG A 33 -6.59 6.09 18.57
N ASN A 34 -6.67 5.61 17.33
CA ASN A 34 -6.64 6.43 16.14
C ASN A 34 -8.04 6.72 15.57
N GLU A 35 -9.10 6.40 16.32
CA GLU A 35 -10.49 6.62 15.91
C GLU A 35 -10.87 5.93 14.59
N ILE A 36 -10.20 4.81 14.27
CA ILE A 36 -10.50 3.98 13.10
C ILE A 36 -11.41 2.84 13.55
N PRO A 37 -12.68 2.78 13.08
CA PRO A 37 -13.56 1.67 13.42
C PRO A 37 -13.00 0.35 12.89
N LEU A 38 -13.02 -0.69 13.74
CA LEU A 38 -12.50 -2.01 13.39
C LEU A 38 -13.15 -2.55 12.12
N GLU A 39 -14.47 -2.42 11.99
CA GLU A 39 -15.24 -2.85 10.82
C GLU A 39 -14.81 -2.13 9.54
N THR A 40 -14.55 -0.83 9.61
CA THR A 40 -14.07 -0.04 8.46
C THR A 40 -12.71 -0.53 8.01
N PHE A 41 -11.80 -0.77 8.96
CA PHE A 41 -10.46 -1.29 8.67
C PHE A 41 -10.51 -2.70 8.06
N THR A 42 -11.22 -3.63 8.70
CA THR A 42 -11.31 -5.02 8.22
C THR A 42 -11.99 -5.11 6.86
N SER A 43 -13.06 -4.34 6.64
CA SER A 43 -13.73 -4.27 5.35
C SER A 43 -12.80 -3.73 4.26
N ALA A 44 -12.05 -2.66 4.52
CA ALA A 44 -11.11 -2.10 3.56
C ALA A 44 -10.03 -3.10 3.15
N ILE A 45 -9.44 -3.83 4.13
CA ILE A 45 -8.45 -4.86 3.86
C ILE A 45 -9.07 -6.05 3.10
N PHE A 46 -10.23 -6.52 3.55
CA PHE A 46 -10.91 -7.66 2.92
C PHE A 46 -11.30 -7.35 1.47
N GLU A 47 -11.90 -6.18 1.21
CA GLU A 47 -12.24 -5.75 -0.14
C GLU A 47 -11.01 -5.61 -1.03
N ALA A 48 -9.92 -5.05 -0.50
CA ALA A 48 -8.66 -4.91 -1.22
C ALA A 48 -8.08 -6.29 -1.60
N VAL A 49 -8.15 -7.27 -0.70
CA VAL A 49 -7.67 -8.66 -0.92
C VAL A 49 -8.59 -9.44 -1.86
N GLU A 50 -9.90 -9.33 -1.71
CA GLU A 50 -10.87 -10.05 -2.51
C GLU A 50 -10.91 -9.51 -3.94
N LYS A 51 -11.23 -8.22 -4.08
CA LYS A 51 -11.49 -7.58 -5.37
C LYS A 51 -10.22 -7.16 -6.09
N GLY A 52 -9.07 -7.16 -5.39
CA GLY A 52 -7.78 -6.79 -5.94
C GLY A 52 -7.75 -5.34 -6.42
N ARG A 53 -7.10 -5.16 -7.56
CA ARG A 53 -6.81 -3.86 -8.13
C ARG A 53 -8.09 -3.12 -8.55
N GLY A 54 -8.15 -1.82 -8.28
CA GLY A 54 -9.21 -0.94 -8.78
C GLY A 54 -9.22 0.41 -8.09
N LYS A 55 -9.93 1.37 -8.69
CA LYS A 55 -10.13 2.69 -8.09
C LYS A 55 -10.76 2.54 -6.71
N TYR A 56 -10.24 3.26 -5.71
CA TYR A 56 -10.68 3.21 -4.31
C TYR A 56 -10.44 1.87 -3.59
N ARG A 57 -9.62 0.96 -4.14
CA ARG A 57 -9.35 -0.36 -3.52
C ARG A 57 -7.96 -0.51 -2.93
N ASN A 58 -7.08 0.48 -3.11
CA ASN A 58 -5.79 0.49 -2.41
C ASN A 58 -5.99 1.02 -1.00
N VAL A 59 -5.30 0.43 -0.05
CA VAL A 59 -5.32 0.86 1.35
C VAL A 59 -4.07 1.66 1.63
N LEU A 60 -4.23 2.91 2.08
CA LEU A 60 -3.14 3.73 2.58
C LEU A 60 -3.43 4.08 4.05
N ILE A 61 -2.49 3.76 4.92
CA ILE A 61 -2.48 4.24 6.30
C ILE A 61 -1.44 5.35 6.40
N THR A 62 -1.87 6.56 6.75
CA THR A 62 -0.95 7.69 6.99
C THR A 62 -0.93 8.05 8.47
N GLY A 63 0.20 8.57 8.96
CA GLY A 63 0.31 9.03 10.35
C GLY A 63 1.76 9.02 10.85
N PRO A 64 2.07 9.68 11.98
CA PRO A 64 3.43 9.74 12.55
C PRO A 64 4.13 8.38 12.68
N ALA A 65 5.46 8.37 12.75
CA ALA A 65 6.25 7.12 12.83
C ALA A 65 5.82 6.22 14.01
N ASN A 66 5.40 6.81 15.12
CA ASN A 66 5.12 6.12 16.38
C ASN A 66 3.63 5.74 16.55
N CYS A 67 2.95 5.44 15.45
CA CYS A 67 1.52 5.13 15.46
C CYS A 67 1.24 3.69 14.97
N ASP A 68 2.24 2.82 15.03
CA ASP A 68 2.12 1.36 14.83
C ASP A 68 1.47 0.91 13.50
N LYS A 69 1.54 1.76 12.46
CA LYS A 69 1.00 1.50 11.11
C LYS A 69 1.54 0.20 10.53
N THR A 70 2.86 0.01 10.63
CA THR A 70 3.55 -1.17 10.11
C THR A 70 3.14 -2.41 10.89
N PHE A 71 2.91 -2.30 12.21
CA PHE A 71 2.49 -3.41 13.06
C PHE A 71 1.11 -3.97 12.68
N ILE A 72 0.16 -3.09 12.35
CA ILE A 72 -1.20 -3.51 11.93
C ILE A 72 -1.17 -4.26 10.59
N LEU A 73 -0.24 -3.93 9.70
CA LEU A 73 -0.18 -4.47 8.33
C LEU A 73 0.87 -5.56 8.13
N SER A 74 1.81 -5.72 9.07
CA SER A 74 2.87 -6.73 8.97
C SER A 74 2.37 -8.17 8.86
N PRO A 75 1.22 -8.59 9.43
CA PRO A 75 0.75 -9.96 9.19
C PRO A 75 0.46 -10.26 7.73
N LEU A 76 0.15 -9.25 6.91
CA LEU A 76 -0.11 -9.46 5.48
C LEU A 76 1.15 -9.94 4.75
N THR A 77 2.35 -9.57 5.20
CA THR A 77 3.60 -10.04 4.59
C THR A 77 3.98 -11.46 5.00
N GLU A 78 3.36 -11.98 6.07
CA GLU A 78 3.51 -13.38 6.50
C GLU A 78 2.48 -14.29 5.82
N ILE A 79 1.28 -13.77 5.56
CA ILE A 79 0.17 -14.52 4.94
C ILE A 79 0.35 -14.65 3.42
N PHE A 80 0.89 -13.61 2.78
CA PHE A 80 1.02 -13.52 1.32
C PHE A 80 2.48 -13.39 0.91
N HIS A 81 2.83 -13.90 -0.27
CA HIS A 81 4.07 -13.54 -0.94
C HIS A 81 3.98 -12.07 -1.38
N ALA A 82 4.54 -11.19 -0.54
CA ALA A 82 4.45 -9.75 -0.68
C ALA A 82 5.66 -9.17 -1.43
N PHE A 83 5.39 -8.32 -2.41
CA PHE A 83 6.42 -7.45 -2.99
C PHE A 83 6.58 -6.20 -2.13
N CYS A 84 7.75 -6.04 -1.52
CA CYS A 84 8.02 -4.99 -0.55
C CYS A 84 9.06 -3.99 -1.06
N ASN A 85 8.82 -2.69 -0.82
CA ASN A 85 9.80 -1.59 -0.87
C ASN A 85 10.90 -1.73 -1.95
N PRO A 86 10.56 -1.45 -3.23
CA PRO A 86 11.51 -1.56 -4.32
C PRO A 86 12.74 -0.68 -4.12
N VAL A 87 13.92 -1.22 -4.45
CA VAL A 87 15.19 -0.48 -4.41
C VAL A 87 15.31 0.40 -5.67
N PRO A 88 15.65 1.70 -5.54
CA PRO A 88 15.82 2.59 -6.69
C PRO A 88 16.76 2.01 -7.75
N SER A 89 16.22 1.71 -8.92
CA SER A 89 16.94 1.14 -10.05
C SER A 89 16.05 1.15 -11.29
N SER A 90 16.64 1.08 -12.48
CA SER A 90 15.88 1.02 -13.75
C SER A 90 14.92 -0.17 -13.87
N SER A 91 15.00 -1.13 -12.94
CA SER A 91 14.18 -2.32 -12.86
C SER A 91 13.69 -2.58 -11.44
N ALA A 92 13.39 -1.51 -10.69
CA ALA A 92 13.07 -1.54 -9.27
C ALA A 92 11.90 -2.46 -8.92
N CYS A 93 10.97 -2.66 -9.86
CA CYS A 93 9.77 -3.47 -9.68
C CYS A 93 9.93 -4.94 -10.12
N VAL A 94 11.14 -5.42 -10.44
CA VAL A 94 11.34 -6.84 -10.77
C VAL A 94 10.86 -7.76 -9.65
N GLY A 95 10.02 -8.74 -10.01
CA GLY A 95 9.43 -9.71 -9.09
C GLY A 95 8.07 -9.31 -8.54
N SER A 96 7.61 -8.09 -8.81
CA SER A 96 6.30 -7.63 -8.37
C SER A 96 5.13 -8.31 -9.06
N ASP A 97 5.36 -8.90 -10.24
CA ASP A 97 4.43 -9.72 -11.03
C ASP A 97 4.14 -11.09 -10.40
N LYS A 98 4.99 -11.54 -9.48
CA LYS A 98 4.88 -12.84 -8.81
C LYS A 98 4.28 -12.74 -7.41
N ALA A 99 3.97 -11.54 -6.94
CA ALA A 99 3.47 -11.31 -5.59
C ALA A 99 1.94 -11.31 -5.57
N GLU A 100 1.29 -11.83 -4.51
CA GLU A 100 -0.16 -11.65 -4.40
C GLU A 100 -0.54 -10.25 -3.91
N ILE A 101 0.37 -9.62 -3.15
CA ILE A 101 0.19 -8.27 -2.61
C ILE A 101 1.44 -7.42 -2.85
N ILE A 102 1.22 -6.12 -3.00
CA ILE A 102 2.26 -5.10 -3.02
C ILE A 102 2.17 -4.33 -1.70
N PHE A 103 3.25 -4.37 -0.93
CA PHE A 103 3.32 -3.69 0.36
C PHE A 103 4.40 -2.60 0.35
N PHE A 104 3.94 -1.36 0.43
CA PHE A 104 4.79 -0.17 0.44
C PHE A 104 4.91 0.36 1.87
N ASN A 105 5.89 -0.13 2.62
CA ASN A 105 6.10 0.25 4.01
C ASN A 105 6.99 1.50 4.13
N ASP A 106 6.47 2.59 4.67
CA ASP A 106 7.14 3.90 4.72
C ASP A 106 7.76 4.30 3.36
N PHE A 107 7.06 3.93 2.28
CA PHE A 107 7.56 4.12 0.93
C PHE A 107 7.83 5.59 0.68
N MET A 108 8.91 5.94 -0.02
CA MET A 108 9.15 7.29 -0.52
C MET A 108 9.23 7.24 -2.04
N TRP A 109 8.38 8.00 -2.72
CA TRP A 109 8.35 7.97 -4.18
C TRP A 109 9.62 8.63 -4.69
N LYS A 110 10.25 7.96 -5.65
CA LYS A 110 11.44 8.40 -6.36
C LYS A 110 11.26 8.08 -7.84
N GLN A 111 11.68 8.98 -8.71
CA GLN A 111 11.52 8.82 -10.15
C GLN A 111 12.29 7.60 -10.68
N GLU A 112 13.39 7.24 -10.00
CA GLU A 112 14.23 6.07 -10.29
C GLU A 112 13.56 4.75 -9.92
N ILE A 113 12.48 4.75 -9.14
CA ILE A 113 11.71 3.54 -8.81
C ILE A 113 10.64 3.32 -9.87
N ILE A 114 9.80 4.33 -10.08
CA ILE A 114 8.67 4.30 -11.00
C ILE A 114 8.33 5.74 -11.43
N PRO A 115 8.17 6.03 -12.74
CA PRO A 115 7.68 7.32 -13.18
C PRO A 115 6.36 7.67 -12.51
N TRP A 116 6.15 8.95 -12.17
CA TRP A 116 4.94 9.37 -11.45
C TRP A 116 3.66 8.99 -12.19
N HIS A 117 3.64 9.16 -13.51
CA HIS A 117 2.51 8.77 -14.35
C HIS A 117 2.18 7.27 -14.24
N ASP A 118 3.19 6.41 -14.30
CA ASP A 118 3.04 4.97 -14.15
C ASP A 118 2.59 4.58 -12.74
N MET A 119 3.04 5.30 -11.71
CA MET A 119 2.55 5.13 -10.34
C MET A 119 1.08 5.50 -10.21
N LEU A 120 0.60 6.55 -10.89
CA LEU A 120 -0.82 6.90 -10.91
C LEU A 120 -1.66 5.81 -11.60
N ILE A 121 -1.24 5.36 -12.78
CA ILE A 121 -1.88 4.27 -13.54
C ILE A 121 -1.92 3.01 -12.67
N LEU A 122 -0.80 2.70 -12.01
CA LEU A 122 -0.69 1.62 -11.05
C LEU A 122 -1.80 1.80 -10.00
N LEU A 123 -1.79 2.88 -9.22
CA LEU A 123 -2.75 3.15 -8.13
C LEU A 123 -4.22 3.18 -8.59
N GLU A 124 -4.55 3.74 -9.74
CA GLU A 124 -5.92 3.72 -10.29
C GLU A 124 -6.41 2.31 -10.60
N GLY A 125 -5.48 1.39 -10.72
CA GLY A 125 -5.75 0.02 -11.03
C GLY A 125 -5.91 -0.23 -12.52
N GLN A 126 -5.12 0.49 -13.31
CA GLN A 126 -4.96 0.27 -14.74
C GLN A 126 -3.72 -0.59 -15.03
N LEU A 127 -3.67 -1.16 -16.24
CA LEU A 127 -2.54 -1.93 -16.70
C LEU A 127 -1.33 -1.00 -16.86
N VAL A 128 -0.20 -1.38 -16.27
CA VAL A 128 1.05 -0.61 -16.37
C VAL A 128 2.18 -1.54 -16.80
N HIS A 129 3.01 -1.06 -17.71
CA HIS A 129 4.19 -1.76 -18.19
C HIS A 129 5.42 -1.14 -17.55
N LEU A 130 6.08 -1.89 -16.67
CA LEU A 130 7.28 -1.42 -15.98
C LEU A 130 8.55 -1.99 -16.60
N PRO A 131 9.63 -1.20 -16.61
CA PRO A 131 10.89 -1.61 -17.24
C PRO A 131 11.48 -2.85 -16.56
N ALA A 132 11.94 -3.79 -17.39
CA ALA A 132 12.67 -5.00 -16.97
C ALA A 132 14.04 -5.07 -17.67
N PRO A 133 15.07 -5.67 -17.05
CA PRO A 133 16.36 -5.86 -17.71
C PRO A 133 16.22 -6.82 -18.91
N LYS A 134 16.49 -6.32 -20.12
CA LYS A 134 16.33 -7.10 -21.36
C LYS A 134 17.27 -8.31 -21.49
N SER A 135 18.33 -8.38 -20.68
CA SER A 135 19.27 -9.50 -20.63
C SER A 135 18.69 -10.75 -19.96
N HIS A 136 17.75 -10.57 -19.03
CA HIS A 136 17.12 -11.66 -18.27
C HIS A 136 15.61 -11.79 -18.54
N PHE A 137 14.99 -10.75 -19.11
CA PHE A 137 13.56 -10.69 -19.39
C PHE A 137 13.32 -10.38 -20.86
N SER A 138 12.46 -11.17 -21.51
CA SER A 138 12.06 -10.95 -22.90
C SER A 138 11.06 -9.80 -23.06
N GLN A 139 10.38 -9.41 -21.98
CA GLN A 139 9.32 -8.40 -21.97
C GLN A 139 9.36 -7.56 -20.70
N ASN A 140 8.73 -6.38 -20.76
CA ASN A 140 8.49 -5.53 -19.58
C ASN A 140 7.59 -6.25 -18.59
N ILE A 141 7.68 -5.89 -17.30
CA ILE A 141 6.84 -6.43 -16.25
C ILE A 141 5.43 -5.86 -16.44
N VAL A 142 4.45 -6.75 -16.51
CA VAL A 142 3.04 -6.39 -16.63
C VAL A 142 2.35 -6.68 -15.31
N PHE A 143 1.79 -5.67 -14.68
CA PHE A 143 0.94 -5.88 -13.51
C PHE A 143 -0.45 -6.34 -13.94
N GLU A 144 -0.68 -7.65 -13.90
CA GLU A 144 -2.01 -8.24 -14.11
C GLU A 144 -2.95 -8.03 -12.91
N TRP A 145 -4.23 -8.41 -13.09
CA TRP A 145 -5.39 -7.97 -12.29
C TRP A 145 -5.39 -8.37 -10.79
N TYR A 146 -4.43 -9.17 -10.34
CA TYR A 146 -4.44 -9.87 -9.05
C TYR A 146 -3.55 -9.28 -7.96
N HIS A 147 -3.11 -8.02 -8.07
CA HIS A 147 -2.22 -7.44 -7.05
C HIS A 147 -3.00 -6.49 -6.15
N THR A 148 -3.19 -6.87 -4.88
CA THR A 148 -3.72 -5.98 -3.83
C THR A 148 -2.62 -5.04 -3.37
N ARG A 149 -2.93 -3.77 -3.11
CA ARG A 149 -1.90 -2.80 -2.69
C ARG A 149 -2.21 -2.18 -1.35
N VAL A 150 -1.22 -2.22 -0.49
CA VAL A 150 -1.27 -1.69 0.86
C VAL A 150 -0.03 -0.82 1.08
N CYS A 151 -0.22 0.36 1.66
CA CYS A 151 0.86 1.32 1.87
C CYS A 151 0.77 1.92 3.28
N THR A 152 1.92 2.16 3.91
CA THR A 152 2.04 2.95 5.14
C THR A 152 2.97 4.13 4.88
N ARG A 153 2.64 5.30 5.43
CA ARG A 153 3.52 6.49 5.34
C ARG A 153 3.35 7.47 6.49
N LYS A 154 4.40 8.27 6.72
CA LYS A 154 4.31 9.43 7.62
C LYS A 154 3.43 10.56 7.06
N HIS A 155 3.51 10.82 5.77
CA HIS A 155 2.86 11.94 5.09
C HIS A 155 2.10 11.46 3.84
N GLU A 156 1.18 12.30 3.36
CA GLU A 156 0.48 12.06 2.09
C GLU A 156 1.43 11.78 0.91
N LEU A 157 0.95 10.99 -0.05
CA LEU A 157 1.66 10.79 -1.31
C LEU A 157 1.45 12.02 -2.22
N ILE A 158 2.41 12.94 -2.20
CA ILE A 158 2.40 14.16 -3.01
C ILE A 158 3.54 14.15 -4.03
N TYR A 159 3.23 14.56 -5.27
CA TYR A 159 4.26 14.89 -6.25
C TYR A 159 4.72 16.33 -6.06
N ILE A 160 6.00 16.52 -5.74
CA ILE A 160 6.59 17.85 -5.58
C ILE A 160 7.39 18.16 -6.85
N LYS A 161 6.80 18.93 -7.76
CA LYS A 161 7.53 19.56 -8.86
C LYS A 161 8.27 20.76 -8.27
N GLY A 162 9.60 20.81 -8.40
CA GLY A 162 10.49 21.71 -7.67
C GLY A 162 9.92 23.10 -7.37
N THR A 163 9.51 23.30 -6.12
CA THR A 163 9.79 24.41 -5.19
C THR A 163 8.90 24.17 -3.96
N GLY A 164 9.46 24.43 -2.78
CA GLY A 164 9.07 23.80 -1.51
C GLY A 164 7.60 23.91 -1.11
N ARG A 165 7.10 22.85 -0.45
CA ARG A 165 5.84 22.89 0.29
C ARG A 165 6.15 22.98 1.79
N ARG A 166 5.54 23.96 2.46
CA ARG A 166 5.55 24.07 3.93
C ARG A 166 4.68 22.95 4.51
N GLU A 167 5.24 22.20 5.47
CA GLU A 167 4.53 21.20 6.24
C GLU A 167 3.38 21.84 7.02
N GLY A 168 2.15 21.42 6.71
CA GLY A 168 1.01 21.63 7.61
C GLY A 168 1.03 20.55 8.68
N LYS A 169 1.16 20.97 9.95
CA LYS A 169 1.07 20.10 11.12
C LYS A 169 -0.36 19.54 11.19
N ARG A 170 -0.53 18.24 10.93
CA ARG A 170 -1.77 17.51 11.25
C ARG A 170 -1.64 16.87 12.63
N ASP A 171 -2.73 16.89 13.37
CA ASP A 171 -2.83 16.34 14.72
C ASP A 171 -2.48 14.84 14.77
N GLY A 172 -1.91 14.41 15.89
CA GLY A 172 -1.00 13.25 16.02
C GLY A 172 -1.58 11.84 15.89
N GLY A 173 -2.58 11.61 15.04
CA GLY A 173 -3.18 10.29 14.79
C GLY A 173 -2.86 9.70 13.40
N CYS A 174 -3.22 8.43 13.23
CA CYS A 174 -3.26 7.76 11.92
C CYS A 174 -4.61 7.95 11.22
N THR A 175 -4.59 8.07 9.90
CA THR A 175 -5.78 8.01 9.05
C THR A 175 -5.72 6.78 8.15
N LEU A 176 -6.87 6.13 7.97
CA LEU A 176 -7.08 5.09 6.96
C LEU A 176 -7.78 5.73 5.77
N GLU A 177 -7.18 5.63 4.59
CA GLU A 177 -7.71 6.23 3.37
C GLU A 177 -7.72 5.23 2.21
N THR A 178 -8.86 5.18 1.50
CA THR A 178 -9.04 4.46 0.24
C THR A 178 -9.04 5.47 -0.91
N PHE A 179 -8.00 5.44 -1.75
CA PHE A 179 -7.74 6.53 -2.70
C PHE A 179 -8.28 6.29 -4.11
N PRO A 180 -8.76 7.36 -4.78
CA PRO A 180 -8.34 7.76 -6.11
C PRO A 180 -7.34 8.94 -6.03
N LEU A 181 -6.56 9.18 -7.07
CA LEU A 181 -5.89 10.48 -7.26
C LEU A 181 -6.64 11.27 -8.33
N SER A 182 -7.86 11.72 -8.04
CA SER A 182 -8.46 12.79 -8.85
C SER A 182 -7.79 14.10 -8.47
N GLY A 183 -7.08 14.70 -9.42
CA GLY A 183 -6.31 15.94 -9.24
C GLY A 183 -7.10 17.01 -8.49
N SER A 184 -6.58 17.42 -7.33
CA SER A 184 -7.05 18.60 -6.64
C SER A 184 -6.45 19.83 -7.31
N ASN A 185 -7.35 20.64 -7.88
CA ASN A 185 -7.12 21.91 -8.55
C ASN A 185 -6.10 22.80 -7.83
N SER A 186 -5.00 23.14 -8.52
CA SER A 186 -4.29 24.40 -8.31
C SER A 186 -4.80 25.41 -9.34
N THR A 187 -5.66 26.29 -8.87
CA THR A 187 -6.11 27.57 -9.44
C THR A 187 -5.20 28.16 -10.52
N ALA A 188 -5.66 28.14 -11.77
CA ALA A 188 -5.28 29.13 -12.77
C ALA A 188 -6.11 30.39 -12.51
N ARG A 189 -5.50 31.39 -11.89
CA ARG A 189 -6.01 32.77 -11.90
C ARG A 189 -5.49 33.40 -13.18
N ALA A 190 -6.32 33.44 -14.22
CA ALA A 190 -6.10 34.34 -15.34
C ALA A 190 -6.69 35.70 -14.94
N THR A 191 -5.83 36.71 -14.85
CA THR A 191 -6.21 38.12 -15.06
C THR A 191 -6.62 38.34 -16.50
#